data_AF-A0A504BGG0-F1
#
_entry.id   AF-A0A504BGG0-F1
#
_cell.length_a   1.000
_cell.length_b   1.000
_cell.length_c   1.000
_cell.angle_alpha   90.00
_cell.angle_beta   90.00
_cell.angle_gamma   90.00
#
_symmetry.space_group_name_H-M   'P 1'
#
loop_
_entity.id
_entity.type
_entity.pdbx_description
1 polymer ?
#
loop_
_entity_poly.entity_id
_entity_poly.type
_entity_poly.pdbx_seq_one_letter_code
_entity_poly.pdbx_strand_id
1 'polypeptide(L)'
;MSMNIEHGADKVLSKSDKSSAMSDMCLSENDKTFARKALHEAFPKERHGSVFAAQCEAYSFLLRQRLEKKITMRRVRALWEGKALRIDGEEKDALRRAKIEEAKRERNALRQRLSDLDQELAFLDP
;
A
#
# COMPACT_ATOMS: atom_id res chain seq x y z
N MET A 1 27.96 -38.69 -53.34
CA MET A 1 28.43 -37.38 -52.84
C MET A 1 27.52 -36.96 -51.71
N SER A 2 28.15 -36.49 -50.63
CA SER A 2 27.64 -36.45 -49.26
C SER A 2 26.61 -35.35 -49.00
N MET A 3 25.85 -35.57 -47.92
CA MET A 3 24.81 -34.71 -47.35
C MET A 3 25.29 -33.29 -47.03
N ASN A 4 24.50 -32.28 -47.38
CA ASN A 4 24.64 -30.92 -46.86
C ASN A 4 23.46 -30.63 -45.93
N ILE A 5 23.69 -30.83 -44.63
CA ILE A 5 22.90 -30.23 -43.56
C ILE A 5 23.62 -28.93 -43.19
N GLU A 6 23.01 -27.79 -43.50
CA GLU A 6 23.44 -26.49 -42.95
C GLU A 6 22.29 -25.90 -42.14
N HIS A 7 22.35 -26.11 -40.83
CA HIS A 7 21.56 -25.35 -39.86
C HIS A 7 22.21 -23.97 -39.70
N GLY A 8 21.73 -23.00 -40.48
CA GLY A 8 22.04 -21.59 -40.28
C GLY A 8 21.29 -21.07 -39.05
N ALA A 9 22.03 -20.85 -37.96
CA ALA A 9 21.51 -20.27 -36.74
C ALA A 9 21.28 -18.75 -36.87
N ASP A 10 20.16 -18.32 -36.30
CA ASP A 10 20.03 -17.14 -35.44
C ASP A 10 20.03 -15.72 -36.04
N LYS A 11 18.83 -15.11 -36.00
CA LYS A 11 18.54 -13.86 -35.25
C LYS A 11 17.15 -13.36 -35.65
N VAL A 12 16.12 -13.97 -35.07
CA VAL A 12 14.82 -13.29 -34.98
C VAL A 12 14.99 -12.21 -33.93
N LEU A 13 15.48 -11.04 -34.35
CA LEU A 13 15.49 -9.85 -33.50
C LEU A 13 14.04 -9.48 -33.23
N SER A 14 13.52 -9.99 -32.12
CA SER A 14 12.39 -9.47 -31.39
C SER A 14 12.56 -7.96 -31.30
N LYS A 15 11.89 -7.22 -32.18
CA LYS A 15 11.54 -5.83 -31.95
C LYS A 15 10.42 -5.83 -30.90
N SER A 16 10.76 -6.29 -29.70
CA SER A 16 9.89 -6.18 -28.54
C SER A 16 9.74 -4.69 -28.25
N ASP A 17 8.53 -4.21 -28.46
CA ASP A 17 8.05 -2.88 -28.15
C ASP A 17 8.48 -2.44 -26.75
N LYS A 18 9.61 -1.72 -26.68
CA LYS A 18 10.05 -1.05 -25.44
C LYS A 18 9.04 0.00 -24.97
N SER A 19 8.13 0.45 -25.83
CA SER A 19 7.04 1.35 -25.48
C SER A 19 5.94 0.66 -24.66
N SER A 20 5.58 -0.58 -25.00
CA SER A 20 4.58 -1.37 -24.27
C SER A 20 5.08 -1.81 -22.90
N ALA A 21 6.38 -2.07 -22.76
CA ALA A 21 7.00 -2.36 -21.46
C ALA A 21 7.05 -1.14 -20.53
N MET A 22 7.05 0.10 -21.06
CA MET A 22 6.99 1.31 -20.22
C MET A 22 5.56 1.64 -19.78
N SER A 23 4.55 1.41 -20.61
CA SER A 23 3.15 1.60 -20.22
C SER A 23 2.68 0.60 -19.16
N ASP A 24 3.23 -0.63 -19.17
CA ASP A 24 2.93 -1.64 -18.14
C ASP A 24 3.69 -1.39 -16.81
N MET A 25 4.77 -0.59 -16.85
CA MET A 25 5.48 -0.12 -15.66
C MET A 25 4.89 1.17 -15.06
N CYS A 26 4.08 1.88 -15.83
CA CYS A 26 3.31 3.04 -15.39
C CYS A 26 1.98 2.56 -14.79
N LEU A 27 1.99 2.33 -13.47
CA LEU A 27 0.76 2.07 -12.71
C LEU A 27 -0.31 3.11 -13.05
N SER A 28 -1.53 2.63 -13.28
CA SER A 28 -2.73 3.44 -13.47
C SER A 28 -2.80 4.53 -12.38
N GLU A 29 -3.25 5.73 -12.73
CA GLU A 29 -3.52 6.80 -11.75
C GLU A 29 -4.40 6.33 -10.58
N ASN A 30 -5.23 5.31 -10.83
CA ASN A 30 -6.05 4.64 -9.84
C ASN A 30 -5.24 4.01 -8.69
N ASP A 31 -4.03 3.52 -8.95
CA ASP A 31 -3.20 2.89 -7.91
C ASP A 31 -2.54 3.90 -6.99
N LYS A 32 -2.12 5.05 -7.55
CA LYS A 32 -1.55 6.14 -6.75
C LYS A 32 -2.60 6.77 -5.85
N THR A 33 -3.79 6.99 -6.40
CA THR A 33 -4.92 7.49 -5.63
C THR A 33 -5.39 6.48 -4.59
N PHE A 34 -5.40 5.18 -4.91
CA PHE A 34 -5.69 4.12 -3.95
C PHE A 34 -4.70 4.13 -2.77
N ALA A 35 -3.39 4.12 -3.03
CA ALA A 35 -2.40 4.09 -1.97
C ALA A 35 -2.43 5.34 -1.09
N ARG A 36 -2.66 6.52 -1.69
CA ARG A 36 -2.83 7.77 -0.96
C ARG A 36 -4.06 7.71 -0.06
N LYS A 37 -5.21 7.28 -0.58
CA LYS A 37 -6.45 7.12 0.22
C LYS A 37 -6.25 6.11 1.34
N ALA A 38 -5.70 4.94 1.03
CA ALA A 38 -5.43 3.89 2.02
C ALA A 38 -4.50 4.37 3.14
N LEU A 39 -3.48 5.17 2.83
CA LEU A 39 -2.60 5.78 3.85
C LEU A 39 -3.34 6.78 4.74
N HIS A 40 -4.15 7.66 4.15
CA HIS A 40 -4.92 8.64 4.92
C HIS A 40 -6.00 7.99 5.79
N GLU A 41 -6.65 6.93 5.30
CA GLU A 41 -7.66 6.16 6.03
C GLU A 41 -7.02 5.33 7.15
N ALA A 42 -5.87 4.68 6.89
CA ALA A 42 -5.19 3.88 7.90
C ALA A 42 -4.51 4.72 8.99
N PHE A 43 -4.07 5.94 8.65
CA PHE A 43 -3.38 6.84 9.58
C PHE A 43 -4.03 8.23 9.55
N PRO A 44 -5.21 8.40 10.15
CA PRO A 44 -5.93 9.67 10.12
C PRO A 44 -5.17 10.75 10.89
N LYS A 45 -5.05 11.94 10.29
CA LYS A 45 -4.37 13.09 10.90
C LYS A 45 -4.98 13.46 12.25
N GLU A 46 -6.30 13.32 12.39
CA GLU A 46 -7.06 13.66 13.60
C GLU A 46 -6.58 12.85 14.82
N ARG A 47 -6.19 11.58 14.61
CA ARG A 47 -5.68 10.71 15.68
C ARG A 47 -4.26 11.08 16.11
N HIS A 48 -3.40 11.43 15.16
CA HIS A 48 -1.96 11.65 15.42
C HIS A 48 -1.59 13.14 15.62
N GLY A 49 -2.53 14.06 15.46
CA GLY A 49 -2.36 15.51 15.63
C GLY A 49 -1.58 16.21 14.51
N SER A 50 -0.59 15.53 13.90
CA SER A 50 0.24 16.08 12.82
C SER A 50 0.39 15.10 11.65
N VAL A 51 0.54 15.66 10.45
CA VAL A 51 0.86 14.91 9.23
C VAL A 51 2.20 14.19 9.37
N PHE A 52 3.18 14.83 10.02
CA PHE A 52 4.48 14.20 10.25
C PHE A 52 4.38 13.01 11.20
N ALA A 53 3.58 13.13 12.26
CA ALA A 53 3.35 12.03 13.19
C ALA A 53 2.66 10.84 12.50
N ALA A 54 1.64 11.10 11.67
CA ALA A 54 1.01 10.07 10.86
C ALA A 54 1.98 9.40 9.87
N GLN A 55 2.88 10.17 9.23
CA GLN A 55 3.92 9.63 8.36
C GLN A 55 4.93 8.77 9.12
N CYS A 56 5.33 9.17 10.33
CA CYS A 56 6.23 8.38 11.19
C CYS A 56 5.59 7.06 11.63
N GLU A 57 4.29 7.07 11.94
CA GLU A 57 3.58 5.85 12.31
C GLU A 57 3.38 4.93 11.11
N ALA A 58 3.01 5.47 9.96
CA ALA A 58 2.95 4.72 8.71
C ALA A 58 4.30 4.08 8.36
N TYR A 59 5.40 4.81 8.53
CA TYR A 59 6.75 4.27 8.35
C TYR A 59 7.07 3.15 9.33
N SER A 60 6.76 3.34 10.61
CA SER A 60 6.96 2.33 11.65
C SER A 60 6.15 1.07 11.36
N PHE A 61 4.92 1.22 10.87
CA PHE A 61 4.07 0.11 10.47
C PHE A 61 4.65 -0.66 9.27
N LEU A 62 5.05 0.06 8.23
CA LEU A 62 5.63 -0.54 7.03
C LEU A 62 6.96 -1.25 7.31
N LEU A 63 7.78 -0.73 8.23
CA LEU A 63 8.97 -1.43 8.71
C LEU A 63 8.62 -2.74 9.44
N ARG A 64 7.54 -2.75 10.24
CA ARG A 64 7.08 -3.97 10.95
C ARG A 64 6.56 -5.04 9.99
N GLN A 65 6.04 -4.65 8.82
CA GLN A 65 5.55 -5.59 7.80
C GLN A 65 6.67 -6.35 7.07
N ARG A 66 7.94 -6.16 7.45
CA ARG A 66 9.11 -6.90 6.93
C ARG A 66 9.15 -6.97 5.40
N LEU A 67 8.93 -5.83 4.77
CA LEU A 67 8.95 -5.70 3.31
C LEU A 67 10.37 -6.00 2.82
N GLU A 68 10.50 -6.67 1.67
CA GLU A 68 11.81 -7.09 1.16
C GLU A 68 12.67 -5.88 0.81
N LYS A 69 12.01 -4.79 0.40
CA LYS A 69 12.66 -3.53 0.05
C LYS A 69 12.80 -2.61 1.25
N LYS A 70 13.97 -1.95 1.34
CA LYS A 70 14.24 -0.90 2.33
C LYS A 70 13.32 0.30 2.08
N ILE A 71 12.25 0.39 2.85
CA ILE A 71 11.41 1.59 2.87
C ILE A 71 12.14 2.69 3.64
N THR A 72 12.02 3.91 3.14
CA THR A 72 12.56 5.12 3.77
C THR A 72 11.43 6.09 4.06
N MET A 73 11.62 7.00 5.03
CA MET A 73 10.66 8.07 5.30
C MET A 73 10.32 8.90 4.06
N ARG A 74 11.31 9.13 3.17
CA ARG A 74 11.10 9.82 1.89
C ARG A 74 10.10 9.08 0.99
N ARG A 75 10.16 7.75 0.98
CA ARG A 75 9.24 6.89 0.22
C ARG A 75 7.81 6.99 0.77
N VAL A 76 7.66 6.93 2.09
CA VAL A 76 6.36 7.08 2.77
C VAL A 76 5.76 8.45 2.47
N ARG A 77 6.57 9.51 2.53
CA ARG A 77 6.11 10.85 2.14
C ARG A 77 5.68 10.93 0.67
N ALA A 78 6.42 10.30 -0.25
CA ALA A 78 6.05 10.26 -1.66
C ALA A 78 4.73 9.51 -1.90
N LEU A 79 4.49 8.42 -1.17
CA LEU A 79 3.21 7.68 -1.20
C LEU A 79 2.07 8.52 -0.62
N TRP A 80 2.33 9.20 0.50
CA TRP A 80 1.37 10.09 1.17
C TRP A 80 0.94 11.26 0.27
N GLU A 81 1.89 11.89 -0.40
CA GLU A 81 1.63 12.99 -1.33
C GLU A 81 1.10 12.53 -2.70
N GLY A 82 1.07 11.22 -2.96
CA GLY A 82 0.70 10.66 -4.26
C GLY A 82 1.73 10.90 -5.38
N LYS A 83 2.95 11.30 -5.01
CA LYS A 83 4.07 11.56 -5.93
C LYS A 83 4.90 10.31 -6.25
N ALA A 84 4.57 9.17 -5.64
CA ALA A 84 5.26 7.91 -5.91
C ALA A 84 5.07 7.50 -7.39
N LEU A 85 6.18 7.31 -8.09
CA LEU A 85 6.17 6.92 -9.51
C LEU A 85 5.71 5.47 -9.69
N ARG A 86 6.12 4.59 -8.76
CA ARG A 86 5.82 3.17 -8.71
C ARG A 86 5.33 2.83 -7.31
N ILE A 87 4.45 1.84 -7.18
CA ILE A 87 3.99 1.27 -5.92
C ILE A 87 4.10 -0.23 -6.06
N ASP A 88 4.95 -0.84 -5.24
CA ASP A 88 5.18 -2.28 -5.29
C ASP A 88 3.95 -3.04 -4.76
N GLY A 89 3.75 -4.27 -5.23
CA GLY A 89 2.64 -5.13 -4.76
C GLY A 89 2.66 -5.32 -3.24
N GLU A 90 3.85 -5.51 -2.69
CA GLU A 90 4.09 -5.58 -1.24
C GLU A 90 3.65 -4.31 -0.49
N GLU A 91 3.95 -3.12 -1.04
CA GLU A 91 3.52 -1.85 -0.45
C GLU A 91 1.99 -1.76 -0.46
N LYS A 92 1.32 -2.18 -1.55
CA LYS A 92 -0.14 -2.21 -1.63
C LYS A 92 -0.74 -3.19 -0.60
N ASP A 93 -0.18 -4.38 -0.47
CA ASP A 93 -0.64 -5.40 0.47
C ASP A 93 -0.47 -4.94 1.92
N ALA A 94 0.66 -4.32 2.24
CA ALA A 94 0.91 -3.74 3.56
C ALA A 94 -0.09 -2.62 3.88
N LEU A 95 -0.42 -1.75 2.91
CA LEU A 95 -1.43 -0.71 3.10
C LEU A 95 -2.83 -1.28 3.28
N ARG A 96 -3.20 -2.35 2.56
CA ARG A 96 -4.49 -3.04 2.79
C ARG A 96 -4.56 -3.63 4.19
N ARG A 97 -3.47 -4.22 4.68
CA ARG A 97 -3.39 -4.72 6.07
C ARG A 97 -3.52 -3.59 7.09
N ALA A 98 -2.83 -2.47 6.86
CA ALA A 98 -2.93 -1.29 7.74
C ALA A 98 -4.38 -0.82 7.87
N LYS A 99 -5.10 -0.72 6.75
CA LYS A 99 -6.52 -0.35 6.74
C LYS A 99 -7.39 -1.33 7.53
N ILE A 100 -7.15 -2.64 7.40
CA ILE A 100 -7.89 -3.66 8.15
C ILE A 100 -7.60 -3.57 9.65
N GLU A 101 -6.35 -3.32 10.05
CA GLU A 101 -5.99 -3.15 11.46
C GLU A 101 -6.64 -1.92 12.08
N GLU A 102 -6.66 -0.79 11.36
CA GLU A 102 -7.32 0.40 11.85
C GLU A 102 -8.84 0.20 11.96
N ALA A 103 -9.47 -0.45 10.97
CA ALA A 103 -10.90 -0.80 11.05
C ALA A 103 -11.22 -1.74 12.23
N LYS A 104 -10.33 -2.70 12.53
CA LYS A 104 -10.47 -3.57 13.72
C LYS A 104 -10.35 -2.77 15.01
N ARG A 105 -9.43 -1.82 15.08
CA ARG A 105 -9.22 -0.93 16.23
C ARG A 105 -10.45 -0.04 16.44
N GLU A 106 -10.94 0.59 15.38
CA GLU A 106 -12.13 1.43 15.42
C GLU A 106 -13.36 0.64 15.89
N ARG A 107 -13.59 -0.56 15.33
CA ARG A 107 -14.65 -1.46 15.80
C ARG A 107 -14.55 -1.75 17.29
N ASN A 108 -13.35 -2.00 17.81
CA ASN A 108 -13.16 -2.29 19.23
C ASN A 108 -13.43 -1.05 20.09
N ALA A 109 -13.00 0.14 19.66
CA ALA A 109 -13.27 1.39 20.36
C ALA A 109 -14.79 1.70 20.40
N LEU A 110 -15.49 1.49 19.28
CA LEU A 110 -16.94 1.66 19.22
C LEU A 110 -17.67 0.68 20.14
N ARG A 111 -17.19 -0.58 20.21
CA ARG A 111 -17.76 -1.58 21.14
C ARG A 111 -17.57 -1.20 22.60
N GLN A 112 -16.40 -0.67 22.97
CA GLN A 112 -16.15 -0.17 24.32
C GLN A 112 -17.08 1.00 24.65
N ARG A 113 -17.21 1.95 23.73
CA ARG A 113 -18.14 3.07 23.90
C ARG A 113 -19.59 2.62 24.04
N LEU A 114 -19.99 1.59 23.29
CA LEU A 114 -21.31 0.97 23.43
C LEU A 114 -21.48 0.32 24.80
N SER A 115 -20.48 -0.43 25.27
CA SER A 115 -20.57 -1.04 26.61
C SER A 115 -20.63 -0.01 27.73
N ASP A 116 -19.94 1.12 27.59
CA ASP A 116 -19.98 2.20 28.57
C ASP A 116 -21.37 2.84 28.62
N LEU A 117 -21.96 3.10 27.45
CA LEU A 117 -23.34 3.63 27.35
C LEU A 117 -24.37 2.62 27.89
N ASP A 118 -24.21 1.34 27.58
CA ASP A 118 -25.10 0.29 28.10
C ASP A 118 -25.02 0.20 29.63
N GLN A 119 -23.83 0.39 30.23
CA GLN A 119 -23.66 0.46 31.68
C GLN A 119 -24.33 1.70 32.29
N GLU A 120 -24.17 2.87 31.65
CA GLU A 120 -24.83 4.10 32.08
C GLU A 120 -26.37 3.98 32.02
N LEU A 121 -26.90 3.37 30.96
CA LEU A 121 -28.33 3.13 30.82
C LEU A 121 -28.85 2.12 31.84
N ALA A 122 -28.13 1.00 32.05
CA ALA A 122 -28.49 0.01 33.06
C ALA A 122 -28.45 0.57 34.50
N PHE A 123 -27.63 1.59 34.74
CA PHE A 123 -27.62 2.31 36.02
C PHE A 123 -28.85 3.22 36.20
N LEU A 124 -29.39 3.79 35.12
CA LEU A 124 -30.52 4.73 35.15
C LEU A 124 -31.90 4.06 35.08
N ASP A 125 -32.02 2.92 34.38
CA ASP A 125 -33.25 2.13 34.24
C ASP A 125 -33.06 0.71 34.85
N PRO A 126 -33.21 0.54 36.18
CA PRO A 126 -33.04 -0.75 36.87
C PRO A 126 -34.17 -1.76 36.64
#